data_AF-A0A9P7GC62-F1
#
_entry.id   AF-A0A9P7GC62-F1
#
_cell.length_a   1.000
_cell.length_b   1.000
_cell.length_c   1.000
_cell.angle_alpha   90.00
_cell.angle_beta   90.00
_cell.angle_gamma   90.00
#
_symmetry.space_group_name_H-M   'P 1'
#
loop_
_entity.id
_entity.type
_entity.pdbx_description
1 polymer ?
#
loop_
_entity_poly.entity_id
_entity_poly.type
_entity_poly.pdbx_seq_one_letter_code
_entity_poly.pdbx_strand_id
1 'polypeptide(L)'
;MADNPPTPETGPHLVRITDSGKIKVWVSFALSFLEENENRPIVFHTLPPAPKTKEGETASPTEAQPRTASSKMKCTTSVPRLLSVVEIVKREFVKSLEAKHSPRLAGLHQYNKIGCLEDLGLAMDAPQVEEDRATEIARALSGVNQCVAFQSAFYLTPDAPFRCQYTAEADALYENYALSVRIARAGGTGSDVSALPCPRARGLSVRFRYQPPTLRKLSKSAKMRMKKRERATKHAVAEQVADDSDAIVPD
;
A
#
# COMPACT_ATOMS: atom_id res chain seq x y z
N MET A 1 -25.23 -28.26 20.32
CA MET A 1 -24.59 -27.30 19.38
C MET A 1 -23.37 -26.78 20.11
N ALA A 2 -22.17 -27.18 19.69
CA ALA A 2 -20.94 -26.80 20.37
C ALA A 2 -20.58 -25.36 19.98
N ASP A 3 -20.57 -24.46 20.95
CA ASP A 3 -20.02 -23.12 20.82
C ASP A 3 -18.53 -23.23 20.51
N ASN A 4 -18.15 -22.92 19.27
CA ASN A 4 -16.74 -22.72 18.94
C ASN A 4 -16.25 -21.46 19.68
N PRO A 5 -15.10 -21.53 20.38
CA PRO A 5 -14.59 -20.37 21.10
C PRO A 5 -14.35 -19.20 20.13
N PRO A 6 -14.58 -17.95 20.57
CA PRO A 6 -14.35 -16.76 19.74
C PRO A 6 -12.88 -16.73 19.32
N THR A 7 -12.60 -16.89 18.03
CA THR A 7 -11.25 -16.85 17.52
C THR A 7 -10.71 -15.41 17.61
N PRO A 8 -9.52 -15.19 18.20
CA PRO A 8 -8.96 -13.85 18.49
C PRO A 8 -8.56 -13.02 17.25
N GLU A 9 -8.95 -13.41 16.04
CA GLU A 9 -8.32 -12.96 14.79
C GLU A 9 -9.17 -11.98 13.96
N THR A 10 -10.15 -11.29 14.56
CA THR A 10 -11.06 -10.38 13.82
C THR A 10 -10.40 -9.03 13.46
N GLY A 11 -9.24 -8.71 14.04
CA GLY A 11 -8.53 -7.46 13.81
C GLY A 11 -7.66 -7.43 12.54
N PRO A 12 -7.33 -6.24 11.99
CA PRO A 12 -6.34 -6.12 10.93
C PRO A 12 -4.97 -6.64 11.36
N HIS A 13 -4.29 -7.40 10.50
CA HIS A 13 -2.94 -7.86 10.78
C HIS A 13 -1.93 -6.77 10.43
N LEU A 14 -1.15 -6.31 11.41
CA LEU A 14 -0.22 -5.18 11.26
C LEU A 14 1.19 -5.68 10.91
N VAL A 15 1.75 -5.17 9.82
CA VAL A 15 3.12 -5.47 9.37
C VAL A 15 3.92 -4.19 9.29
N ARG A 16 4.96 -4.10 10.11
CA ARG A 16 5.91 -2.99 10.06
C ARG A 16 6.99 -3.24 9.02
N ILE A 17 7.17 -2.29 8.11
CA ILE A 17 8.28 -2.28 7.16
C ILE A 17 9.45 -1.52 7.78
N THR A 18 10.64 -2.14 7.78
CA THR A 18 11.87 -1.59 8.33
C THR A 18 12.97 -1.61 7.28
N ASP A 19 14.04 -0.83 7.47
CA ASP A 19 15.15 -0.77 6.50
C ASP A 19 16.01 -2.05 6.48
N SER A 20 15.99 -2.83 7.55
CA SER A 20 16.82 -4.04 7.69
C SER A 20 16.16 -5.33 7.21
N GLY A 21 14.82 -5.38 7.07
CA GLY A 21 14.13 -6.64 6.76
C GLY A 21 14.17 -7.01 5.28
N LYS A 22 14.20 -8.31 4.95
CA LYS A 22 14.29 -8.76 3.55
C LYS A 22 12.92 -8.67 2.86
N ILE A 23 12.86 -7.99 1.70
CA ILE A 23 11.61 -7.83 0.92
C ILE A 23 10.90 -9.16 0.66
N LYS A 24 11.66 -10.20 0.29
CA LYS A 24 11.14 -11.54 0.00
C LYS A 24 10.33 -12.12 1.16
N VAL A 25 10.75 -11.89 2.41
CA VAL A 25 10.11 -12.43 3.62
C VAL A 25 8.74 -11.79 3.82
N TRP A 26 8.63 -10.47 3.67
CA TRP A 26 7.32 -9.79 3.79
C TRP A 26 6.37 -10.17 2.66
N VAL A 27 6.90 -10.34 1.44
CA VAL A 27 6.10 -10.75 0.28
C VAL A 27 5.57 -12.17 0.47
N SER A 28 6.43 -13.13 0.84
CA SER A 28 5.99 -14.51 1.07
C SER A 28 4.97 -14.59 2.20
N PHE A 29 5.22 -13.90 3.30
CA PHE A 29 4.28 -13.79 4.41
C PHE A 29 2.93 -13.24 3.97
N ALA A 30 2.92 -12.13 3.23
CA ALA A 30 1.70 -11.48 2.79
C ALA A 30 0.88 -12.35 1.82
N LEU A 31 1.55 -13.07 0.90
CA LEU A 31 0.86 -13.97 -0.02
C LEU A 31 0.21 -15.14 0.71
N SER A 32 0.93 -15.82 1.61
CA SER A 32 0.37 -16.89 2.44
C SER A 32 -0.79 -16.39 3.29
N PHE A 33 -0.61 -15.24 3.96
CA PHE A 33 -1.65 -14.65 4.81
C PHE A 33 -2.94 -14.33 4.05
N LEU A 34 -2.83 -13.75 2.84
CA LEU A 34 -3.99 -13.41 2.00
C LEU A 34 -4.70 -14.63 1.41
N GLU A 35 -4.00 -15.76 1.27
CA GLU A 35 -4.59 -17.03 0.83
C GLU A 35 -5.31 -17.74 1.98
N GLU A 36 -4.74 -17.71 3.19
CA GLU A 36 -5.32 -18.34 4.38
C GLU A 36 -6.50 -17.54 4.96
N ASN A 37 -6.47 -16.21 4.85
CA ASN A 37 -7.42 -15.32 5.53
C ASN A 37 -8.16 -14.40 4.54
N GLU A 38 -9.22 -14.89 3.90
CA GLU A 38 -9.95 -14.11 2.88
C GLU A 38 -10.59 -12.83 3.42
N ASN A 39 -11.10 -12.85 4.67
CA ASN A 39 -11.87 -11.75 5.26
C ASN A 39 -11.02 -10.80 6.12
N ARG A 40 -9.72 -11.04 6.23
CA ARG A 40 -8.86 -10.31 7.16
C ARG A 40 -7.92 -9.37 6.41
N PRO A 41 -7.99 -8.04 6.66
CA PRO A 41 -7.10 -7.11 6.00
C PRO A 41 -5.69 -7.14 6.61
N ILE A 42 -4.68 -6.98 5.75
CA ILE A 42 -3.30 -6.75 6.14
C ILE A 42 -2.99 -5.25 6.06
N VAL A 43 -2.27 -4.71 7.03
CA VAL A 43 -1.89 -3.29 7.11
C VAL A 43 -0.39 -3.18 7.18
N PHE A 44 0.21 -2.66 6.12
CA PHE A 44 1.62 -2.32 6.10
C PHE A 44 1.84 -0.89 6.59
N HIS A 45 2.79 -0.67 7.49
CA HIS A 45 3.09 0.68 8.01
C HIS A 45 4.59 0.89 8.24
N THR A 46 5.01 2.16 8.26
CA THR A 46 6.39 2.58 8.58
C THR A 46 6.53 3.22 9.98
N LEU A 47 5.48 3.11 10.82
CA LEU A 47 5.51 3.68 12.17
C LEU A 47 6.76 3.22 12.95
N PRO A 48 7.38 4.13 13.74
CA PRO A 48 8.47 3.76 14.64
C PRO A 48 8.02 2.68 15.63
N PRO A 49 8.97 1.92 16.21
CA PRO A 49 8.62 1.02 17.30
C PRO A 49 8.03 1.85 18.43
N ALA A 50 6.93 1.40 19.02
CA ALA A 50 6.45 2.00 20.25
C ALA A 50 7.60 2.03 21.27
N PRO A 51 7.79 3.13 22.02
CA PRO A 51 8.75 3.14 23.11
C PRO A 51 8.39 1.95 24.01
N LYS A 52 9.38 1.10 24.28
CA LYS A 52 9.18 0.00 25.22
C LYS A 52 9.00 0.65 26.58
N THR A 53 7.75 0.85 27.00
CA THR A 53 7.44 1.24 28.38
C THR A 53 8.04 0.14 29.25
N LYS A 54 9.16 0.45 29.90
CA LYS A 54 9.74 -0.43 30.91
C LYS A 54 8.83 -0.35 32.13
N GLU A 55 7.70 -1.05 32.07
CA GLU A 55 6.85 -1.25 33.24
C GLU A 55 7.58 -2.24 34.16
N GLY A 56 8.18 -1.70 35.22
CA GLY A 56 8.70 -2.48 36.35
C GLY A 56 10.16 -2.90 36.25
N GLU A 57 11.10 -1.96 36.42
CA GLU A 57 12.43 -2.31 36.92
C GLU A 57 12.89 -1.27 37.95
N THR A 58 12.91 -1.72 39.20
CA THR A 58 13.26 -0.99 40.42
C THR A 58 14.54 -0.17 40.26
N ALA A 59 14.45 1.08 40.70
CA ALA A 59 15.48 2.10 40.62
C ALA A 59 16.87 1.61 41.05
N SER A 60 17.82 1.69 40.11
CA SER A 60 19.23 1.89 40.44
C SER A 60 19.68 3.21 39.80
N PRO A 61 20.18 4.18 40.58
CA PRO A 61 20.64 5.45 40.06
C PRO A 61 22.04 5.25 39.46
N THR A 62 22.16 5.31 38.14
CA THR A 62 23.47 5.40 37.49
C THR A 62 23.45 6.53 36.48
N GLU A 63 24.05 7.62 36.94
CA GLU A 63 24.73 8.74 36.28
C GLU A 63 24.45 8.98 34.79
N ALA A 64 23.90 10.17 34.53
CA ALA A 64 23.47 10.68 33.25
C ALA A 64 24.63 10.92 32.28
N GLN A 65 24.63 10.22 31.14
CA GLN A 65 25.40 10.65 29.97
C GLN A 65 24.53 11.43 28.97
N PRO A 66 25.00 12.59 28.47
CA PRO A 66 24.28 13.39 27.50
C PRO A 66 24.30 12.71 26.12
N ARG A 67 23.12 12.25 25.65
CA ARG A 67 22.95 11.73 24.29
C ARG A 67 22.71 12.88 23.32
N THR A 68 23.79 13.51 22.86
CA THR A 68 23.76 14.46 21.75
C THR A 68 23.94 13.72 20.43
N ALA A 69 22.84 13.43 19.73
CA ALA A 69 22.80 13.33 18.27
C ALA A 69 21.34 13.17 17.83
N SER A 70 20.84 14.14 17.09
CA SER A 70 19.55 14.11 16.41
C SER A 70 19.50 12.93 15.44
N SER A 71 18.92 11.82 15.90
CA SER A 71 18.59 10.67 15.06
C SER A 71 17.51 11.08 14.08
N LYS A 72 17.89 11.56 12.88
CA LYS A 72 16.98 11.74 11.74
C LYS A 72 15.96 10.60 11.71
N MET A 73 14.68 10.95 11.77
CA MET A 73 13.61 9.97 11.94
C MET A 73 13.57 9.03 10.73
N LYS A 74 13.83 7.74 10.96
CA LYS A 74 13.91 6.67 9.94
C LYS A 74 12.56 6.32 9.30
N CYS A 75 11.49 7.09 9.53
CA CYS A 75 10.17 6.72 9.03
C CYS A 75 10.02 7.00 7.53
N THR A 76 10.69 8.02 7.01
CA THR A 76 10.64 8.42 5.59
C THR A 76 11.51 7.53 4.70
N THR A 77 12.66 7.06 5.21
CA THR A 77 13.61 6.19 4.46
C THR A 77 12.98 4.85 4.06
N SER A 78 12.03 4.36 4.86
CA SER A 78 11.37 3.08 4.63
C SER A 78 10.14 3.16 3.69
N VAL A 79 9.67 4.37 3.32
CA VAL A 79 8.48 4.55 2.46
C VAL A 79 8.66 3.99 1.05
N PRO A 80 9.76 4.27 0.31
CA PRO A 80 9.97 3.67 -1.01
C PRO A 80 10.01 2.14 -0.97
N ARG A 81 10.55 1.58 0.12
CA ARG A 81 10.60 0.15 0.37
C ARG A 81 9.20 -0.43 0.63
N LEU A 82 8.39 0.23 1.44
CA LEU A 82 6.99 -0.13 1.69
C LEU A 82 6.20 -0.21 0.36
N LEU A 83 6.33 0.82 -0.50
CA LEU A 83 5.68 0.82 -1.80
C LEU A 83 6.15 -0.35 -2.67
N SER A 84 7.45 -0.63 -2.67
CA SER A 84 8.02 -1.77 -3.40
C SER A 84 7.42 -3.10 -2.95
N VAL A 85 7.29 -3.32 -1.63
CA VAL A 85 6.68 -4.55 -1.07
C VAL A 85 5.23 -4.68 -1.51
N VAL A 86 4.43 -3.63 -1.31
CA VAL A 86 3.00 -3.61 -1.67
C VAL A 86 2.80 -3.88 -3.16
N GLU A 87 3.59 -3.24 -4.03
CA GLU A 87 3.50 -3.43 -5.48
C GLU A 87 3.90 -4.85 -5.92
N ILE A 88 4.91 -5.46 -5.28
CA ILE A 88 5.28 -6.85 -5.55
C ILE A 88 4.15 -7.79 -5.11
N VAL A 89 3.62 -7.62 -3.89
CA VAL A 89 2.51 -8.43 -3.38
C VAL A 89 1.32 -8.36 -4.33
N LYS A 90 0.94 -7.16 -4.79
CA LYS A 90 -0.17 -6.99 -5.75
C LYS A 90 0.07 -7.76 -7.06
N ARG A 91 1.28 -7.70 -7.62
CA ARG A 91 1.61 -8.39 -8.88
C ARG A 91 1.62 -9.91 -8.70
N GLU A 92 2.27 -10.41 -7.67
CA GLU A 92 2.40 -11.85 -7.42
C GLU A 92 1.05 -12.47 -7.04
N PHE A 93 0.23 -11.78 -6.26
CA PHE A 93 -1.10 -12.27 -5.92
C PHE A 93 -1.99 -12.47 -7.15
N VAL A 94 -2.00 -11.51 -8.08
CA VAL A 94 -2.76 -11.64 -9.33
C VAL A 94 -2.24 -12.80 -10.19
N LYS A 95 -0.91 -12.98 -10.27
CA LYS A 95 -0.33 -14.15 -10.96
C LYS A 95 -0.76 -15.48 -10.33
N SER A 96 -0.75 -15.56 -9.00
CA SER A 96 -1.22 -16.76 -8.29
C SER A 96 -2.71 -17.04 -8.55
N LEU A 97 -3.55 -16.00 -8.64
CA LEU A 97 -4.97 -16.16 -9.00
C LEU A 97 -5.17 -16.61 -10.45
N GLU A 98 -4.40 -16.08 -11.39
CA GLU A 98 -4.41 -16.50 -12.79
C GLU A 98 -4.01 -17.97 -12.91
N ALA A 99 -2.96 -18.39 -12.21
CA ALA A 99 -2.50 -19.79 -12.20
C ALA A 99 -3.52 -20.76 -11.58
N LYS A 100 -4.21 -20.34 -10.53
CA LYS A 100 -5.27 -21.13 -9.87
C LYS A 100 -6.61 -21.11 -10.61
N HIS A 101 -6.74 -20.35 -11.71
CA HIS A 101 -7.99 -20.13 -12.44
C HIS A 101 -9.17 -19.76 -11.53
N SER A 102 -8.92 -19.02 -10.46
CA SER A 102 -9.99 -18.68 -9.52
C SER A 102 -11.03 -17.80 -10.22
N PRO A 103 -12.33 -18.17 -10.24
CA PRO A 103 -13.37 -17.32 -10.83
C PRO A 103 -13.48 -15.97 -10.10
N ARG A 104 -12.92 -15.90 -8.88
CA ARG A 104 -12.75 -14.70 -8.07
C ARG A 104 -11.46 -13.97 -8.43
N LEU A 105 -11.27 -13.62 -9.71
CA LEU A 105 -10.26 -12.64 -10.16
C LEU A 105 -10.55 -11.22 -9.66
N ALA A 106 -11.24 -11.10 -8.51
CA ALA A 106 -11.40 -9.86 -7.78
C ALA A 106 -10.01 -9.45 -7.30
N GLY A 107 -9.53 -8.32 -7.82
CA GLY A 107 -8.24 -7.79 -7.43
C GLY A 107 -8.23 -7.36 -5.96
N LEU A 108 -7.05 -6.99 -5.48
CA LEU A 108 -6.88 -6.48 -4.13
C LEU A 108 -7.39 -5.04 -4.02
N HIS A 109 -8.18 -4.77 -2.99
CA HIS A 109 -8.60 -3.43 -2.61
C HIS A 109 -7.52 -2.78 -1.77
N GLN A 110 -7.16 -1.53 -2.10
CA GLN A 110 -6.12 -0.80 -1.40
C GLN A 110 -6.67 0.49 -0.79
N TYR A 111 -6.35 0.71 0.49
CA TYR A 111 -6.67 1.94 1.22
C TYR A 111 -5.37 2.54 1.72
N ASN A 112 -5.06 3.75 1.26
CA ASN A 112 -3.86 4.48 1.68
C ASN A 112 -4.23 5.55 2.70
N LYS A 113 -3.50 5.59 3.81
CA LYS A 113 -3.54 6.64 4.82
C LYS A 113 -2.15 7.24 4.95
N ILE A 114 -2.06 8.54 4.73
CA ILE A 114 -0.88 9.35 5.07
C ILE A 114 -1.27 10.16 6.30
N GLY A 115 -0.44 10.14 7.34
CA GLY A 115 -0.63 10.95 8.54
C GLY A 115 0.69 11.49 9.03
N CYS A 116 0.62 12.46 9.94
CA CYS A 116 1.77 12.98 10.66
C CYS A 116 1.90 12.25 12.00
N LEU A 117 3.12 12.15 12.53
CA LEU A 117 3.37 11.48 13.82
C LEU A 117 2.73 12.27 14.98
N GLU A 118 2.64 13.58 14.82
CA GLU A 118 1.99 14.54 15.72
C GLU A 118 0.49 14.25 15.87
N ASP A 119 -0.20 13.96 14.76
CA ASP A 119 -1.63 13.62 14.76
C ASP A 119 -1.93 12.33 15.54
N LEU A 120 -0.92 11.48 15.72
CA LEU A 120 -1.01 10.23 16.45
C LEU A 120 -0.71 10.39 17.95
N GLY A 121 -0.43 11.60 18.42
CA GLY A 121 -0.02 11.86 19.81
C GLY A 121 1.35 11.24 20.15
N LEU A 122 2.17 10.98 19.13
CA LEU A 122 3.51 10.43 19.27
C LEU A 122 4.60 11.53 19.16
N ALA A 123 4.19 12.79 18.98
CA ALA A 123 5.08 13.92 19.17
C ALA A 123 5.59 13.89 20.61
N MET A 124 6.91 13.80 20.77
CA MET A 124 7.53 13.90 22.07
C MET A 124 7.30 15.32 22.58
N ASP A 125 6.77 15.45 23.80
CA ASP A 125 6.65 16.70 24.53
C ASP A 125 8.03 17.33 24.70
N ALA A 126 8.48 18.12 23.73
CA ALA A 126 9.67 18.94 23.82
C ALA A 126 9.23 20.42 23.75
N PRO A 127 8.66 20.97 24.84
CA PRO A 127 8.17 22.35 24.88
C PRO A 127 9.24 23.39 24.57
N GLN A 128 10.53 23.05 24.65
CA GLN A 128 11.62 23.98 24.30
C GLN A 128 11.89 24.12 22.80
N VAL A 129 11.46 23.17 21.96
CA VAL A 129 11.76 23.21 20.51
C VAL A 129 10.78 24.12 19.75
N GLU A 130 9.62 24.43 20.33
CA GLU A 130 8.59 25.21 19.64
C GLU A 130 9.00 26.69 19.47
N GLU A 131 9.70 27.26 20.44
CA GLU A 131 10.20 28.65 20.38
C GLU A 131 11.33 28.80 19.34
N ASP A 132 12.24 27.82 19.28
CA ASP A 132 13.27 27.74 18.24
C ASP A 132 12.66 27.52 16.84
N ARG A 133 11.61 26.70 16.74
CA ARG A 133 10.90 26.47 15.47
C ARG A 133 10.18 27.74 15.00
N ALA A 134 9.55 28.48 15.90
CA ALA A 134 8.86 29.72 15.56
C ALA A 134 9.85 30.79 15.07
N THR A 135 11.01 30.91 15.71
CA THR A 135 12.07 31.84 15.28
C THR A 135 12.67 31.44 13.93
N GLU A 136 12.86 30.14 13.67
CA GLU A 136 13.38 29.67 12.38
C GLU A 136 12.36 29.86 11.24
N ILE A 137 11.07 29.62 11.48
CA ILE A 137 10.00 29.92 10.51
C ILE A 137 9.92 31.41 10.25
N ALA A 138 9.97 32.25 11.29
CA ALA A 138 10.01 33.71 11.13
C ALA A 138 11.24 34.15 10.31
N ARG A 139 12.40 33.51 10.52
CA ARG A 139 13.61 33.76 9.73
C ARG A 139 13.42 33.37 8.26
N ALA A 140 12.83 32.22 7.97
CA ALA A 140 12.55 31.76 6.61
C ALA A 140 11.52 32.64 5.88
N LEU A 141 10.49 33.12 6.61
CA LEU A 141 9.45 33.99 6.07
C LEU A 141 9.84 35.47 5.99
N SER A 142 10.90 35.90 6.68
CA SER A 142 11.36 37.30 6.66
C SER A 142 11.87 37.77 5.29
N GLY A 143 12.00 36.86 4.31
CA GLY A 143 12.16 37.22 2.90
C GLY A 143 13.51 37.87 2.55
N VAL A 144 14.51 37.77 3.43
CA VAL A 144 15.85 38.37 3.22
C VAL A 144 16.62 37.69 2.08
N ASN A 145 16.20 36.49 1.66
CA ASN A 145 16.67 35.83 0.45
C ASN A 145 15.49 35.58 -0.50
N GLN A 146 15.05 36.61 -1.23
CA GLN A 146 14.07 36.41 -2.30
C GLN A 146 14.69 35.55 -3.41
N CYS A 147 14.26 34.29 -3.53
CA CYS A 147 14.44 33.54 -4.76
C CYS A 147 13.67 34.29 -5.86
N VAL A 148 14.40 34.94 -6.78
CA VAL A 148 13.83 35.49 -8.00
C VAL A 148 13.24 34.32 -8.78
N ALA A 149 11.91 34.23 -8.82
CA ALA A 149 11.22 33.20 -9.55
C ALA A 149 11.52 33.37 -11.05
N PHE A 150 12.40 32.52 -11.60
CA PHE A 150 12.66 32.49 -13.02
C PHE A 150 11.54 31.71 -13.72
N GLN A 151 10.48 32.41 -14.13
CA GLN A 151 9.47 31.84 -15.02
C GLN A 151 10.08 31.66 -16.41
N SER A 152 10.52 30.45 -16.72
CA SER A 152 10.76 30.03 -18.09
C SER A 152 9.45 29.51 -18.67
N ALA A 153 8.95 30.17 -19.71
CA ALA A 153 7.79 29.74 -20.45
C ALA A 153 8.15 28.46 -21.24
N PHE A 154 7.79 27.30 -20.72
CA PHE A 154 7.86 26.05 -21.45
C PHE A 154 6.52 25.78 -22.16
N TYR A 155 6.53 25.89 -23.48
CA TYR A 155 5.50 25.29 -24.32
C TYR A 155 5.62 23.77 -24.22
N LEU A 156 4.57 23.11 -23.75
CA LEU A 156 4.46 21.66 -23.65
C LEU A 156 4.42 21.04 -25.05
N THR A 157 5.52 20.44 -25.50
CA THR A 157 5.50 19.44 -26.58
C THR A 157 5.33 18.04 -25.98
N PRO A 158 4.51 17.15 -26.59
CA PRO A 158 4.03 15.93 -25.94
C PRO A 158 4.99 14.72 -25.94
N ASP A 159 6.30 14.87 -26.17
CA ASP A 159 7.16 13.70 -26.44
C ASP A 159 8.57 13.73 -25.79
N ALA A 160 8.69 14.10 -24.51
CA ALA A 160 9.95 13.94 -23.77
C ALA A 160 9.78 13.25 -22.40
N PRO A 161 10.72 12.38 -21.99
CA PRO A 161 10.62 11.61 -20.77
C PRO A 161 10.82 12.49 -19.53
N PHE A 162 9.95 12.28 -18.53
CA PHE A 162 9.98 12.94 -17.23
C PHE A 162 11.37 12.90 -16.59
N ARG A 163 12.01 14.07 -16.46
CA ARG A 163 13.14 14.30 -15.55
C ARG A 163 12.65 15.13 -14.38
N CYS A 164 12.27 14.46 -13.30
CA CYS A 164 11.92 15.12 -12.04
C CYS A 164 13.21 15.70 -11.44
N GLN A 165 13.30 17.04 -11.37
CA GLN A 165 14.35 17.70 -10.59
C GLN A 165 13.85 17.78 -9.15
N TYR A 166 14.49 17.00 -8.28
CA TYR A 166 14.26 16.93 -6.85
C TYR A 166 15.17 17.98 -6.17
N THR A 167 14.62 18.92 -5.40
CA THR A 167 15.41 19.92 -4.66
C THR A 167 15.57 19.50 -3.20
N ALA A 168 16.76 19.72 -2.63
CA ALA A 168 17.17 19.26 -1.30
C ALA A 168 16.41 19.93 -0.13
N GLU A 169 15.68 21.03 -0.36
CA GLU A 169 14.93 21.74 0.69
C GLU A 169 13.55 21.11 0.99
N ALA A 170 13.01 20.29 0.08
CA ALA A 170 11.77 19.56 0.33
C ALA A 170 11.92 18.44 1.38
N ASP A 171 13.15 18.02 1.67
CA ASP A 171 13.42 16.90 2.59
C ASP A 171 13.23 17.27 4.07
N ALA A 172 13.38 18.54 4.45
CA ALA A 172 13.28 18.97 5.86
C ALA A 172 11.83 19.01 6.39
N LEU A 173 10.83 19.22 5.52
CA LEU A 173 9.42 19.24 5.92
C LEU A 173 8.75 17.87 5.84
N TYR A 174 9.47 16.83 5.40
CA TYR A 174 8.93 15.47 5.24
C TYR A 174 9.23 14.54 6.41
N GLU A 175 9.99 14.96 7.43
CA GLU A 175 10.57 14.06 8.43
C GLU A 175 9.56 13.37 9.37
N ASN A 176 8.29 13.81 9.43
CA ASN A 176 7.30 13.28 10.39
C ASN A 176 6.12 12.50 9.76
N TYR A 177 6.18 12.14 8.47
CA TYR A 177 5.07 11.42 7.84
C TYR A 177 5.14 9.90 8.05
N ALA A 178 4.01 9.32 8.45
CA ALA A 178 3.77 7.90 8.48
C ALA A 178 2.83 7.49 7.34
N LEU A 179 3.27 6.53 6.52
CA LEU A 179 2.42 5.92 5.49
C LEU A 179 1.91 4.57 6.00
N SER A 180 0.60 4.38 5.94
CA SER A 180 -0.05 3.10 6.17
C SER A 180 -0.85 2.68 4.94
N VAL A 181 -0.63 1.45 4.49
CA VAL A 181 -1.31 0.86 3.35
C VAL A 181 -2.07 -0.38 3.82
N ARG A 182 -3.39 -0.34 3.73
CA ARG A 182 -4.25 -1.49 4.02
C ARG A 182 -4.62 -2.18 2.71
N ILE A 183 -4.43 -3.49 2.67
CA ILE A 183 -4.82 -4.35 1.55
C ILE A 183 -5.88 -5.33 2.04
N ALA A 184 -6.98 -5.43 1.30
CA ALA A 184 -8.05 -6.38 1.57
C ALA A 184 -8.47 -7.10 0.28
N ARG A 185 -8.89 -8.36 0.38
CA ARG A 185 -9.47 -9.12 -0.73
C ARG A 185 -10.96 -8.79 -0.85
N ALA A 186 -11.49 -8.81 -2.07
CA ALA A 186 -12.93 -8.79 -2.28
C ALA A 186 -13.47 -10.23 -2.22
N GLY A 187 -13.94 -10.65 -1.06
CA GLY A 187 -14.73 -11.87 -0.87
C GLY A 187 -15.56 -11.69 0.40
N GLY A 188 -16.79 -12.15 0.53
CA GLY A 188 -17.75 -12.76 -0.39
C GLY A 188 -19.16 -12.59 0.22
N THR A 189 -20.18 -12.61 -0.64
CA THR A 189 -21.62 -12.76 -0.31
C THR A 189 -22.16 -11.90 0.86
N GLY A 190 -22.59 -10.68 0.57
CA GLY A 190 -23.70 -10.05 1.29
C GLY A 190 -23.39 -9.27 2.58
N SER A 191 -22.18 -9.29 3.12
CA SER A 191 -21.80 -8.39 4.21
C SER A 191 -21.27 -7.07 3.64
N ASP A 192 -22.09 -6.02 3.75
CA ASP A 192 -21.85 -4.62 3.42
C ASP A 192 -20.37 -4.17 3.51
N VAL A 193 -19.66 -4.16 2.37
CA VAL A 193 -18.36 -3.45 2.26
C VAL A 193 -18.57 -1.92 2.37
N SER A 194 -19.81 -1.46 2.17
CA SER A 194 -20.33 -0.12 2.49
C SER A 194 -20.31 0.19 4.00
N ALA A 195 -20.27 -0.83 4.87
CA ALA A 195 -20.26 -0.66 6.32
C ALA A 195 -18.84 -0.57 6.91
N LEU A 196 -17.78 -0.58 6.08
CA LEU A 196 -16.53 0.01 6.54
C LEU A 196 -16.81 1.51 6.70
N PRO A 197 -16.91 2.04 7.93
CA PRO A 197 -17.28 3.43 8.12
C PRO A 197 -16.24 4.26 7.38
N CYS A 198 -16.66 4.90 6.28
CA CYS A 198 -15.92 6.01 5.74
C CYS A 198 -15.81 6.98 6.93
N PRO A 199 -14.61 7.22 7.47
CA PRO A 199 -14.45 7.93 8.74
C PRO A 199 -14.65 9.43 8.48
N ARG A 200 -15.88 9.79 8.13
CA ARG A 200 -16.32 11.16 7.90
C ARG A 200 -16.88 11.79 9.18
N ALA A 201 -17.01 11.02 10.26
CA ALA A 201 -17.77 11.39 11.45
C ALA A 201 -16.95 11.88 12.66
N ARG A 202 -15.62 12.01 12.56
CA ARG A 202 -14.81 12.64 13.63
C ARG A 202 -13.83 13.59 12.96
N GLY A 203 -13.94 14.89 13.26
CA GLY A 203 -13.30 16.01 12.57
C GLY A 203 -11.77 16.05 12.48
N LEU A 204 -11.07 14.91 12.54
CA LEU A 204 -9.71 14.81 12.04
C LEU A 204 -9.76 14.63 10.51
N SER A 205 -9.22 15.62 9.80
CA SER A 205 -9.08 15.64 8.33
C SER A 205 -8.05 14.61 7.82
N VAL A 206 -8.24 13.33 8.14
CA VAL A 206 -7.42 12.25 7.60
C VAL A 206 -7.91 11.93 6.19
N ARG A 207 -7.14 12.33 5.17
CA ARG A 207 -7.44 12.03 3.77
C ARG A 207 -7.11 10.56 3.45
N PHE A 208 -8.12 9.71 3.45
CA PHE A 208 -7.99 8.37 2.88
C PHE A 208 -8.11 8.43 1.36
N ARG A 209 -7.19 7.78 0.65
CA ARG A 209 -7.35 7.54 -0.79
C ARG A 209 -7.63 6.06 -1.00
N TYR A 210 -8.86 5.77 -1.38
CA TYR A 210 -9.24 4.45 -1.86
C TYR A 210 -8.76 4.27 -3.30
N GLN A 211 -8.11 3.15 -3.58
CA GLN A 211 -7.68 2.78 -4.92
C GLN A 211 -8.32 1.43 -5.28
N PRO A 212 -9.27 1.40 -6.24
CA PRO A 212 -9.89 0.15 -6.65
C PRO A 212 -8.86 -0.74 -7.37
N PRO A 213 -9.09 -2.06 -7.37
CA PRO A 213 -8.23 -2.98 -8.11
C PRO A 213 -8.18 -2.60 -9.60
N THR A 214 -6.96 -2.50 -10.13
CA THR A 214 -6.75 -2.22 -11.55
C THR A 214 -7.22 -3.40 -12.39
N LEU A 215 -8.41 -3.29 -12.99
CA LEU A 215 -8.90 -4.27 -13.95
C LEU A 215 -8.04 -4.21 -15.21
N ARG A 216 -7.23 -5.24 -15.44
CA ARG A 216 -6.47 -5.36 -16.68
C ARG A 216 -7.43 -5.62 -17.84
N LYS A 217 -7.65 -4.59 -18.66
CA LYS A 217 -8.25 -4.79 -19.98
C LYS A 217 -7.25 -5.59 -20.83
N LEU A 218 -7.66 -6.73 -21.36
CA LEU A 218 -6.87 -7.45 -22.37
C LEU A 218 -6.48 -6.48 -23.49
N SER A 219 -5.21 -6.51 -23.90
CA SER A 219 -4.71 -5.68 -25.00
C SER A 219 -5.49 -6.00 -26.29
N LYS A 220 -5.57 -5.05 -27.23
CA LYS A 220 -6.23 -5.28 -28.54
C LYS A 220 -5.66 -6.52 -29.24
N SER A 221 -4.34 -6.71 -29.16
CA SER A 221 -3.65 -7.89 -29.70
C SER A 221 -4.04 -9.18 -28.96
N ALA A 222 -4.09 -9.18 -27.63
CA ALA A 222 -4.53 -10.35 -26.86
C ALA A 222 -5.98 -10.74 -27.17
N LYS A 223 -6.88 -9.75 -27.30
CA LYS A 223 -8.28 -9.98 -27.71
C LYS A 223 -8.37 -10.58 -29.11
N MET A 224 -7.58 -10.06 -30.06
CA MET A 224 -7.49 -10.60 -31.42
C MET A 224 -6.99 -12.05 -31.42
N ARG A 225 -5.98 -12.37 -30.60
CA ARG A 225 -5.44 -13.75 -30.47
C ARG A 225 -6.47 -14.69 -29.84
N MET A 226 -7.19 -14.27 -28.80
CA MET A 226 -8.29 -15.07 -28.23
C MET A 226 -9.39 -15.32 -29.27
N LYS A 227 -9.87 -14.26 -29.93
CA LYS A 227 -10.90 -14.37 -30.97
C LYS A 227 -10.47 -15.27 -32.14
N LYS A 228 -9.19 -15.24 -32.49
CA LYS A 228 -8.61 -16.13 -33.52
C LYS A 228 -8.62 -17.60 -33.04
N ARG A 229 -8.23 -17.86 -31.79
CA ARG A 229 -8.28 -19.20 -31.19
C ARG A 229 -9.72 -19.73 -31.13
N GLU A 230 -10.67 -18.91 -30.68
CA GLU A 230 -12.10 -19.27 -30.63
C GLU A 230 -12.64 -19.67 -32.01
N ARG A 231 -12.28 -18.94 -33.08
CA ARG A 231 -12.67 -19.28 -34.46
C ARG A 231 -12.04 -20.59 -34.92
N ALA A 232 -10.77 -20.84 -34.59
CA ALA A 232 -10.09 -22.08 -34.94
C ALA A 232 -10.72 -23.30 -34.26
N THR A 233 -11.06 -23.20 -32.96
CA THR A 233 -11.78 -24.28 -32.25
C THR A 233 -13.17 -24.53 -32.82
N LYS A 234 -13.90 -23.49 -33.23
CA LYS A 234 -15.22 -23.66 -33.87
C LYS A 234 -15.14 -24.38 -35.22
N HIS A 235 -14.09 -24.11 -35.99
CA HIS A 235 -13.88 -24.79 -37.27
C HIS A 235 -13.53 -26.27 -37.06
N ALA A 236 -12.65 -26.57 -36.10
CA ALA A 236 -12.27 -27.96 -35.79
C ALA A 236 -13.46 -28.81 -35.31
N VAL A 237 -14.38 -28.23 -34.53
CA VAL A 237 -15.60 -28.94 -34.09
C VAL A 237 -16.57 -29.17 -35.26
N ALA A 238 -16.70 -28.20 -36.18
CA ALA A 238 -17.58 -28.35 -37.34
C ALA A 238 -17.10 -29.46 -38.29
N GLU A 239 -15.79 -29.63 -38.42
CA GLU A 239 -15.18 -30.68 -39.25
C GLU A 239 -15.43 -32.08 -38.67
N GLN A 240 -15.33 -32.26 -37.35
CA GLN A 240 -15.64 -33.55 -36.70
C GLN A 240 -17.11 -33.97 -36.82
N VAL A 241 -18.05 -33.03 -36.86
CA VAL A 241 -19.48 -33.35 -37.01
C VAL A 241 -19.82 -33.81 -38.43
N ALA A 242 -19.01 -33.45 -39.43
CA ALA A 242 -19.24 -33.87 -40.82
C ALA A 242 -18.81 -35.33 -41.06
N ASP A 243 -17.78 -35.83 -40.38
CA ASP A 243 -17.29 -37.20 -40.57
C ASP A 243 -18.18 -38.26 -39.88
N ASP A 244 -18.89 -37.92 -38.80
CA ASP A 244 -19.74 -38.88 -38.07
C ASP A 244 -21.12 -39.13 -38.73
N SER A 245 -21.54 -38.31 -39.71
CA SER A 245 -22.86 -38.46 -40.35
C SER A 245 -22.95 -39.56 -41.42
N ASP A 246 -21.82 -40.10 -41.89
CA ASP A 246 -21.80 -41.10 -42.98
C ASP A 246 -21.78 -42.56 -42.50
N ALA A 247 -21.80 -42.83 -41.19
CA ALA A 247 -21.68 -44.18 -40.64
C ALA A 247 -23.00 -44.91 -40.32
N ILE A 248 -24.17 -44.33 -40.62
CA ILE A 248 -25.46 -45.02 -40.41
C ILE A 248 -25.78 -45.86 -41.64
N VAL A 249 -25.28 -47.10 -41.65
CA VAL A 249 -25.72 -48.15 -42.58
C VAL A 249 -27.05 -48.70 -42.04
N PRO A 250 -28.18 -48.54 -42.77
CA PRO A 250 -29.42 -49.22 -42.41
C PRO A 250 -29.32 -50.71 -42.78
N ASP A 251 -29.74 -51.56 -41.83
CA ASP A 251 -29.92 -53.01 -41.97
C ASP A 251 -31.28 -53.33 -42.62
#